data_AF-A0A975YEJ6-F1
#
_entry.id   AF-A0A975YEJ6-F1
#
_cell.length_a   1.000
_cell.length_b   1.000
_cell.length_c   1.000
_cell.angle_alpha   90.00
_cell.angle_beta   90.00
_cell.angle_gamma   90.00
#
_symmetry.space_group_name_H-M   'P 1'
#
loop_
_entity.id
_entity.type
_entity.pdbx_description
1 polymer ?
#
loop_
_entity_poly.entity_id
_entity_poly.type
_entity_poly.pdbx_seq_one_letter_code
_entity_poly.pdbx_strand_id
1 'polypeptide(L)'
;MDDSYEDRLARALAELDASSISALNYAPPLFRIARRLGLRPRPPHYMSFRRAVLLLGPAFGVLWGAMMWLLQWQNAEVPTVVVLLASLLAGALFGLAMAGYYRWAGSQAGLSKWEDL
;
A
#
# COMPACT_ATOMS: atom_id res chain seq x y z
N MET A 1 -1.73 -25.88 10.11
CA MET A 1 -2.52 -24.66 10.38
C MET A 1 -1.58 -23.74 11.12
N ASP A 2 -1.39 -22.53 10.62
CA ASP A 2 -0.31 -21.64 11.07
C ASP A 2 -0.91 -20.65 12.07
N ASP A 3 -1.26 -21.15 13.26
CA ASP A 3 -1.97 -20.41 14.31
C ASP A 3 -1.25 -19.10 14.66
N SER A 4 0.09 -19.08 14.51
CA SER A 4 0.91 -17.88 14.70
C SER A 4 0.54 -16.70 13.78
N TYR A 5 0.13 -16.94 12.53
CA TYR A 5 -0.22 -15.83 11.62
C TYR A 5 -1.59 -15.23 11.96
N GLU A 6 -2.59 -16.08 12.19
CA GLU A 6 -3.95 -15.63 12.51
C GLU A 6 -4.00 -14.94 13.88
N ASP A 7 -3.26 -15.45 14.88
CA ASP A 7 -3.16 -14.81 16.20
C ASP A 7 -2.47 -13.44 16.15
N ARG A 8 -1.42 -13.31 15.33
CA ARG A 8 -0.75 -12.03 15.09
C ARG A 8 -1.64 -11.05 14.34
N LEU A 9 -2.38 -11.54 13.35
CA LEU A 9 -3.33 -10.74 12.59
C LEU A 9 -4.47 -10.24 13.45
N ALA A 10 -5.02 -11.08 14.33
CA ALA A 10 -6.07 -10.71 15.27
C ALA A 10 -5.59 -9.62 16.23
N ARG A 11 -4.39 -9.77 16.79
CA ARG A 11 -3.78 -8.76 17.67
C ARG A 11 -3.47 -7.44 16.95
N ALA A 12 -2.93 -7.50 15.73
CA ALA A 12 -2.70 -6.32 14.91
C ALA A 12 -4.01 -5.57 14.59
N LEU A 13 -5.09 -6.30 14.29
CA LEU A 13 -6.39 -5.68 14.01
C LEU A 13 -7.00 -5.07 15.26
N ALA A 14 -6.89 -5.72 16.42
CA ALA A 14 -7.36 -5.18 17.69
C ALA A 14 -6.60 -3.90 18.09
N GLU A 15 -5.29 -3.87 17.87
CA GLU A 15 -4.44 -2.68 18.12
C GLU A 15 -4.78 -1.53 17.16
N LEU A 16 -5.05 -1.84 15.89
CA LEU A 16 -5.52 -0.87 14.89
C LEU A 16 -6.92 -0.33 15.21
N ASP A 17 -7.84 -1.17 15.70
CA ASP A 17 -9.19 -0.75 16.08
C ASP A 17 -9.20 0.12 17.34
N ALA A 18 -8.25 -0.11 18.25
CA ALA A 18 -8.01 0.73 19.41
C ALA A 18 -7.25 2.03 19.08
N SER A 19 -6.69 2.15 17.87
CA SER A 19 -5.93 3.32 17.43
C SER A 19 -6.81 4.41 16.82
N SER A 20 -6.24 5.59 16.59
CA SER A 20 -6.91 6.69 15.89
C SER A 20 -7.01 6.49 14.36
N ILE A 21 -6.57 5.34 13.84
CA ILE A 21 -6.58 5.03 12.41
C ILE A 21 -7.97 4.50 12.02
N SER A 22 -8.62 5.16 11.06
CA SER A 22 -9.91 4.70 10.55
C SER A 22 -9.84 3.32 9.89
N ALA A 23 -10.88 2.50 10.11
CA ALA A 23 -11.03 1.17 9.51
C ALA A 23 -10.93 1.14 7.98
N LEU A 24 -11.30 2.24 7.33
CA LEU A 24 -11.15 2.40 5.88
C LEU A 24 -9.67 2.47 5.44
N ASN A 25 -8.79 3.00 6.30
CA ASN A 25 -7.35 3.11 6.01
C ASN A 25 -6.60 1.82 6.35
N TYR A 26 -6.93 1.13 7.45
CA TYR A 26 -6.18 -0.05 7.87
C TYR A 26 -6.70 -1.38 7.30
N ALA A 27 -7.95 -1.44 6.83
CA ALA A 27 -8.54 -2.65 6.24
C ALA A 27 -9.29 -2.36 4.93
N PRO A 28 -8.58 -1.99 3.84
CA PRO A 28 -9.21 -1.81 2.54
C PRO A 28 -9.93 -3.09 2.10
N PRO A 29 -11.07 -3.02 1.38
CA PRO A 29 -11.79 -4.20 0.88
C PRO A 29 -10.90 -5.19 0.12
N LEU A 30 -9.91 -4.67 -0.61
CA LEU A 30 -8.86 -5.43 -1.28
C LEU A 30 -8.11 -6.41 -0.36
N PHE A 31 -7.79 -6.01 0.88
CA PHE A 31 -7.12 -6.89 1.85
C PHE A 31 -8.03 -8.00 2.39
N ARG A 32 -9.35 -7.79 2.39
CA ARG A 32 -10.32 -8.85 2.72
C ARG A 32 -10.44 -9.86 1.58
N ILE A 33 -10.45 -9.40 0.33
CA ILE A 33 -10.50 -10.26 -0.85
C ILE A 33 -9.20 -11.07 -0.98
N ALA A 34 -8.04 -10.44 -0.83
CA ALA A 34 -6.75 -11.13 -0.86
C ALA A 34 -6.67 -12.25 0.19
N ARG A 35 -7.17 -12.02 1.41
CA ARG A 35 -7.27 -13.07 2.44
C ARG A 35 -8.18 -14.22 2.05
N ARG A 36 -9.34 -13.93 1.43
CA ARG A 36 -10.23 -14.97 0.90
C ARG A 36 -9.60 -15.79 -0.23
N LEU A 37 -8.63 -15.23 -0.95
CA LEU A 37 -7.84 -15.92 -1.97
C LEU A 37 -6.68 -16.74 -1.38
N GLY A 38 -6.59 -16.86 -0.04
CA GLY A 38 -5.53 -17.61 0.65
C GLY A 38 -4.21 -16.85 0.78
N LEU A 39 -4.15 -15.59 0.35
CA LEU A 39 -3.00 -14.72 0.58
C LEU A 39 -2.98 -14.30 2.05
N ARG A 40 -1.78 -14.17 2.61
CA ARG A 40 -1.56 -13.73 4.00
C ARG A 40 -0.99 -12.30 4.07
N PRO A 41 -1.70 -11.28 3.57
CA PRO A 41 -1.20 -9.92 3.56
C PRO A 41 -1.14 -9.36 4.98
N ARG A 42 -0.03 -8.68 5.31
CA ARG A 42 0.06 -7.89 6.55
C ARG A 42 -0.74 -6.61 6.39
N PRO A 43 -1.41 -6.08 7.43
CA PRO A 43 -2.10 -4.79 7.33
C PRO A 43 -1.18 -3.69 6.79
N PRO A 44 -1.68 -2.68 6.06
CA PRO A 44 -0.86 -1.64 5.42
C PRO A 44 0.13 -0.97 6.37
N HIS A 45 -0.30 -0.72 7.61
CA HIS A 45 0.51 -0.08 8.66
C HIS A 45 1.57 -1.00 9.30
N TYR A 46 1.41 -2.32 9.19
CA TYR A 46 2.41 -3.31 9.61
C TYR A 46 3.24 -3.84 8.44
N MET A 47 3.01 -3.32 7.24
CA MET A 47 3.74 -3.69 6.05
C MET A 47 5.10 -2.99 6.06
N SER A 48 6.16 -3.70 5.67
CA SER A 48 7.47 -3.09 5.59
C SER A 48 7.48 -2.00 4.51
N PHE A 49 8.23 -0.92 4.75
CA PHE A 49 8.40 0.20 3.83
C PHE A 49 8.66 -0.26 2.38
N ARG A 50 9.53 -1.26 2.21
CA ARG A 50 9.85 -1.84 0.89
C ARG A 50 8.65 -2.47 0.20
N ARG A 51 7.83 -3.23 0.94
CA ARG A 51 6.62 -3.85 0.37
C ARG A 51 5.60 -2.77 0.00
N ALA A 52 5.45 -1.72 0.80
CA ALA A 52 4.54 -0.61 0.48
C ALA A 52 4.95 0.07 -0.84
N VAL A 53 6.24 0.40 -1.00
CA VAL A 53 6.78 0.97 -2.24
C VAL A 53 6.58 0.02 -3.42
N LEU A 54 6.87 -1.28 -3.26
CA LEU A 54 6.79 -2.27 -4.34
C LEU A 54 5.36 -2.62 -4.77
N LEU A 55 4.37 -2.52 -3.88
CA LEU A 55 2.98 -2.80 -4.23
C LEU A 55 2.23 -1.54 -4.70
N LEU A 56 2.37 -0.43 -3.99
CA LEU A 56 1.61 0.78 -4.25
C LEU A 56 2.22 1.61 -5.37
N GLY A 57 3.55 1.66 -5.46
CA GLY A 57 4.25 2.44 -6.47
C GLY A 57 3.93 1.98 -7.90
N PRO A 58 4.10 0.70 -8.24
CA PRO A 58 3.74 0.18 -9.56
C PRO A 58 2.24 0.27 -9.85
N ALA A 59 1.38 -0.05 -8.88
CA ALA A 59 -0.07 0.04 -9.06
C ALA A 59 -0.51 1.48 -9.39
N PHE A 60 0.01 2.47 -8.65
CA PHE A 60 -0.25 3.87 -8.93
C PHE A 60 0.37 4.31 -10.25
N GLY A 61 1.63 3.95 -10.51
CA GLY A 61 2.32 4.31 -11.76
C GLY A 61 1.60 3.80 -13.01
N VAL A 62 1.09 2.56 -12.99
CA VAL A 62 0.30 1.98 -14.07
C VAL A 62 -1.05 2.69 -14.21
N LEU A 63 -1.79 2.86 -13.11
CA LEU A 63 -3.11 3.50 -13.15
C LEU A 63 -3.02 4.96 -13.61
N TRP A 64 -2.08 5.71 -13.06
CA TRP A 64 -1.84 7.12 -13.40
C TRP A 64 -1.30 7.25 -14.83
N GLY A 65 -0.36 6.40 -15.24
CA GLY A 65 0.17 6.37 -16.61
C GLY A 65 -0.92 6.07 -17.63
N ALA A 66 -1.80 5.09 -17.36
CA ALA A 66 -2.96 4.79 -18.22
C ALA A 66 -3.96 5.95 -18.27
N MET A 67 -4.21 6.61 -17.14
CA MET A 67 -5.07 7.80 -17.09
C MET A 67 -4.47 8.96 -17.90
N MET A 68 -3.18 9.26 -17.75
CA MET A 68 -2.49 10.31 -18.51
C MET A 68 -2.42 9.98 -20.00
N TRP A 69 -2.28 8.70 -20.34
CA TRP A 69 -2.39 8.23 -21.72
C TRP A 69 -3.76 8.60 -22.32
N LEU A 70 -4.85 8.28 -21.64
CA LEU A 70 -6.21 8.59 -22.11
C LEU A 70 -6.54 10.09 -22.11
N LEU A 71 -6.01 10.86 -21.16
CA LEU A 71 -6.38 12.28 -21.03
C LEU A 71 -5.53 13.22 -21.87
N GLN A 72 -4.24 12.89 -22.06
CA GLN A 72 -3.27 13.87 -22.56
C GLN A 72 -2.30 13.28 -23.60
N TRP A 73 -1.68 12.14 -23.32
CA TRP A 73 -0.58 11.63 -24.15
C TRP A 73 -1.03 10.87 -25.39
N GLN A 74 -2.31 10.48 -25.51
CA GLN A 74 -2.79 9.88 -26.77
C GLN A 74 -2.84 10.89 -27.93
N ASN A 75 -2.97 12.18 -27.63
CA ASN A 75 -3.11 13.25 -28.64
C ASN A 75 -1.85 14.13 -28.77
N ALA A 76 -0.99 14.10 -27.76
CA ALA A 76 0.33 14.71 -27.83
C ALA A 76 1.30 13.62 -28.30
N GLU A 77 2.08 13.86 -29.35
CA GLU A 77 3.09 12.93 -29.88
C GLU A 77 4.26 12.72 -28.90
N VAL A 78 3.95 12.36 -27.65
CA VAL A 78 4.90 12.22 -26.56
C VAL A 78 5.67 10.92 -26.77
N PRO A 79 7.01 10.95 -26.77
CA PRO A 79 7.81 9.75 -26.91
C PRO A 79 7.49 8.72 -25.82
N THR A 80 7.39 7.44 -26.19
CA THR A 80 7.09 6.34 -25.26
C THR A 80 8.06 6.29 -24.07
N VAL A 81 9.34 6.64 -24.29
CA VAL A 81 10.34 6.74 -23.20
C VAL A 81 9.93 7.78 -22.15
N VAL A 82 9.39 8.93 -22.56
CA VAL A 82 8.96 9.99 -21.63
C VAL A 82 7.74 9.53 -20.83
N VAL A 83 6.79 8.86 -21.49
CA VAL A 83 5.61 8.25 -20.85
C VAL A 83 6.04 7.24 -19.77
N LEU A 84 6.97 6.35 -20.10
CA LEU A 84 7.47 5.33 -19.17
C LEU A 84 8.23 5.94 -18.00
N LEU A 85 9.15 6.88 -18.25
CA LEU A 85 9.93 7.54 -17.20
C LEU A 85 9.04 8.37 -16.27
N ALA A 86 8.09 9.13 -16.81
CA ALA A 86 7.14 9.91 -16.03
C ALA A 86 6.27 9.02 -15.15
N SER A 87 5.74 7.92 -15.71
CA SER A 87 4.92 6.96 -14.96
C SER A 87 5.71 6.27 -13.84
N LEU A 88 6.98 5.91 -14.11
CA LEU A 88 7.88 5.31 -13.13
C LEU A 88 8.23 6.29 -12.01
N LEU A 89 8.58 7.53 -12.34
CA LEU A 89 8.88 8.58 -11.37
C LEU A 89 7.67 8.91 -10.49
N ALA A 90 6.48 9.07 -11.09
CA ALA A 90 5.24 9.30 -10.37
C ALA A 90 4.92 8.14 -9.42
N GLY A 91 5.01 6.90 -9.91
CA GLY A 91 4.85 5.69 -9.10
C GLY A 91 5.84 5.60 -7.95
N ALA A 92 7.12 5.88 -8.21
CA ALA A 92 8.16 5.86 -7.18
C ALA A 92 7.94 6.93 -6.11
N LEU A 93 7.70 8.19 -6.50
CA LEU A 93 7.45 9.29 -5.56
C LEU A 93 6.20 9.02 -4.71
N PHE A 94 5.10 8.59 -5.34
CA PHE A 94 3.88 8.25 -4.64
C PHE A 94 4.09 7.07 -3.68
N GLY A 95 4.76 6.01 -4.15
CA GLY A 95 5.09 4.84 -3.34
C GLY A 95 5.94 5.19 -2.12
N LEU A 96 6.96 6.04 -2.28
CA LEU A 96 7.78 6.54 -1.17
C LEU A 96 6.96 7.41 -0.20
N ALA A 97 6.16 8.34 -0.72
CA ALA A 97 5.32 9.21 0.10
C ALA A 97 4.31 8.40 0.93
N MET A 98 3.62 7.44 0.32
CA MET A 98 2.67 6.56 1.00
C MET A 98 3.35 5.65 2.01
N ALA A 99 4.51 5.09 1.68
CA ALA A 99 5.28 4.28 2.62
C ALA A 99 5.77 5.10 3.82
N GLY A 100 6.15 6.36 3.60
CA GLY A 100 6.47 7.32 4.65
C GLY A 100 5.25 7.66 5.52
N TYR A 101 4.11 7.95 4.89
CA TYR A 101 2.84 8.20 5.57
C TYR A 101 2.42 7.03 6.46
N TYR A 102 2.45 5.79 5.96
CA TYR A 102 2.07 4.63 6.75
C TYR A 102 2.97 4.40 7.96
N ARG A 103 4.27 4.63 7.79
CA ARG A 103 5.24 4.52 8.88
C ARG A 103 5.03 5.63 9.92
N TRP A 104 4.80 6.86 9.47
CA TRP A 104 4.52 8.00 10.35
C TRP A 104 3.19 7.82 11.10
N ALA A 105 2.11 7.46 10.40
CA ALA A 105 0.81 7.19 10.99
C ALA A 105 0.88 6.03 12.00
N GLY A 106 1.62 4.96 11.68
CA GLY A 106 1.84 3.85 12.60
C GLY A 106 2.62 4.25 13.86
N SER A 107 3.65 5.11 13.73
CA SER A 107 4.38 5.63 14.89
C SER A 107 3.54 6.57 15.76
N GLN A 108 2.69 7.41 15.15
CA GLN A 108 1.80 8.31 15.89
C GLN A 108 0.70 7.55 16.62
N ALA A 109 0.26 6.41 16.07
CA ALA A 109 -0.72 5.52 16.67
C ALA A 109 -0.13 4.59 17.75
N GLY A 110 1.19 4.61 17.98
CA GLY A 110 1.85 3.78 18.98
C GLY A 110 1.82 2.28 18.67
N LEU A 111 1.65 1.90 17.40
CA LEU A 111 1.53 0.49 17.00
C LEU A 111 2.80 -0.29 17.35
N SER A 112 2.63 -1.46 17.95
CA SER A 112 3.69 -2.44 18.14
C SER A 112 4.29 -2.86 16.80
N LYS A 113 5.54 -3.34 16.78
CA LYS A 113 6.09 -3.92 15.56
C LYS A 113 5.41 -5.26 15.30
N TRP A 114 5.23 -5.60 14.02
CA TRP A 114 4.70 -6.92 13.63
C TRP A 114 5.48 -8.10 14.22
N GLU A 115 6.78 -7.92 14.46
CA GLU A 115 7.66 -8.94 15.05
C GLU A 115 7.42 -9.14 16.54
N ASP A 116 6.89 -8.12 17.22
CA ASP A 116 6.59 -8.11 18.65
C ASP A 116 5.13 -8.55 18.95
N LEU A 117 4.34 -8.80 17.89
CA LEU A 117 3.01 -9.41 17.97
C LEU A 117 3.10 -10.93 18.08
#